data_AF-A0A349QYY3-F1
#
_entry.id   AF-A0A349QYY3-F1
#
_cell.length_a   1.000
_cell.length_b   1.000
_cell.length_c   1.000
_cell.angle_alpha   90.00
_cell.angle_beta   90.00
_cell.angle_gamma   90.00
#
_symmetry.space_group_name_H-M   'P 1'
#
loop_
_entity.id
_entity.type
_entity.pdbx_description
1 polymer ?
#
loop_
_entity_poly.entity_id
_entity_poly.type
_entity_poly.pdbx_seq_one_letter_code
_entity_poly.pdbx_strand_id
1 'polypeptide(L)'
;SNPNMPADLVPYWDFDKDKIAQSDKMYPNKDLRDVSAAALYASALLELSQYTKGSEAVNYFNKAEIILKNLSKAPYLAPYGQNGGYILQHSVGALPLNSEIDVPLTYADYYYVEALVRYQRLLSGEPMIKEIAK
;
A
#
# COMPACT_ATOMS: atom_id res chain seq x y z
N SER A 1 -1.50 13.92 -10.25
CA SER A 1 -1.28 13.66 -8.81
C SER A 1 -2.50 14.12 -8.03
N ASN A 2 -2.81 13.49 -6.90
CA ASN A 2 -3.89 13.94 -6.00
C ASN A 2 -3.27 14.82 -4.90
N PRO A 3 -3.86 15.99 -4.55
CA PRO A 3 -3.32 16.88 -3.52
C PRO A 3 -3.21 16.24 -2.13
N ASN A 4 -4.05 15.24 -1.84
CA ASN A 4 -4.08 14.55 -0.54
C ASN A 4 -3.21 13.29 -0.50
N MET A 5 -2.40 13.02 -1.53
CA MET A 5 -1.39 11.96 -1.46
C MET A 5 -0.24 12.37 -0.52
N PRO A 6 0.03 11.64 0.56
CA PRO A 6 1.12 11.97 1.46
C PRO A 6 2.49 11.70 0.85
N ALA A 7 3.54 12.33 1.38
CA ALA A 7 4.91 12.23 0.83
C ALA A 7 5.53 10.83 0.90
N ASP A 8 5.07 9.99 1.83
CA ASP A 8 5.47 8.58 1.96
C ASP A 8 4.71 7.63 1.01
N LEU A 9 3.77 8.17 0.23
CA LEU A 9 2.91 7.46 -0.73
C LEU A 9 2.02 6.36 -0.14
N VAL A 10 1.83 6.36 1.18
CA VAL A 10 0.81 5.53 1.84
C VAL A 10 -0.48 6.37 1.87
N PRO A 11 -1.57 6.00 1.19
CA PRO A 11 -2.72 6.88 1.09
C PRO A 11 -3.46 6.98 2.44
N TYR A 12 -4.22 8.07 2.60
CA TYR A 12 -5.33 8.06 3.55
C TYR A 12 -6.39 7.05 3.08
N TRP A 13 -7.26 6.61 3.98
CA TRP A 13 -8.35 5.70 3.61
C TRP A 13 -9.31 6.32 2.56
N ASP A 14 -9.41 7.66 2.51
CA ASP A 14 -10.16 8.40 1.50
C ASP A 14 -9.38 9.65 1.05
N PHE A 15 -9.27 9.87 -0.27
CA PHE A 15 -8.63 11.07 -0.82
C PHE A 15 -9.46 12.34 -0.63
N ASP A 16 -10.77 12.22 -0.39
CA ASP A 16 -11.68 13.31 -0.10
C ASP A 16 -11.83 13.58 1.42
N LYS A 17 -10.89 13.09 2.25
CA LYS A 17 -10.92 13.25 3.72
C LYS A 17 -11.22 14.67 4.23
N ASP A 18 -10.81 15.71 3.51
CA ASP A 18 -10.98 17.11 3.93
C ASP A 18 -12.40 17.64 3.66
N LYS A 19 -13.21 16.88 2.90
CA LYS A 19 -14.63 17.13 2.69
C LYS A 19 -15.50 16.53 3.79
N ILE A 20 -14.93 15.72 4.69
CA ILE A 20 -15.65 15.15 5.83
C ILE A 20 -15.94 16.28 6.82
N ALA A 21 -17.23 16.54 7.07
CA ALA A 21 -17.66 17.59 7.98
C ALA A 21 -17.24 17.29 9.43
N GLN A 22 -16.96 18.33 10.22
CA GLN A 22 -16.60 18.18 11.65
C GLN A 22 -17.67 17.45 12.48
N SER A 23 -18.94 17.55 12.08
CA SER A 23 -20.06 16.86 12.73
C SER A 23 -20.24 15.41 12.27
N ASP A 24 -19.50 14.96 11.25
CA ASP A 24 -19.58 13.59 10.73
C ASP A 24 -18.88 12.62 11.68
N LYS A 25 -19.47 11.43 11.86
CA LYS A 25 -18.91 10.35 12.70
C LYS A 25 -17.52 9.88 12.25
N MET A 26 -17.18 10.07 10.97
CA MET A 26 -15.88 9.69 10.41
C MET A 26 -14.80 10.72 10.71
N TYR A 27 -15.15 11.95 11.10
CA TYR A 27 -14.21 13.05 11.28
C TYR A 27 -13.03 12.73 12.21
N PRO A 28 -13.21 12.05 13.37
CA PRO A 28 -12.09 11.71 14.25
C PRO A 28 -11.03 10.82 13.60
N ASN A 29 -11.43 10.03 12.60
CA ASN A 29 -10.61 9.03 11.93
C ASN A 29 -10.30 9.41 10.47
N LYS A 30 -10.62 10.64 10.05
CA LYS A 30 -10.49 11.09 8.66
C LYS A 30 -9.05 11.04 8.13
N ASP A 31 -8.07 11.19 9.02
CA ASP A 31 -6.64 11.22 8.68
C ASP A 31 -5.96 9.85 8.86
N LEU A 32 -6.71 8.77 9.09
CA LEU A 32 -6.15 7.42 9.12
C LEU A 32 -5.60 7.03 7.73
N ARG A 33 -4.49 6.30 7.75
CA ARG A 33 -3.88 5.71 6.56
C ARG A 33 -4.58 4.39 6.23
N ASP A 34 -4.55 4.00 4.96
CA ASP A 34 -4.86 2.65 4.55
C ASP A 34 -3.64 1.98 3.91
N VAL A 35 -2.92 1.22 4.74
CA VAL A 35 -1.75 0.44 4.33
C VAL A 35 -2.12 -0.65 3.31
N SER A 36 -3.35 -1.16 3.33
CA SER A 36 -3.79 -2.17 2.37
C SER A 36 -3.84 -1.62 0.94
N ALA A 37 -4.37 -0.40 0.75
CA ALA A 37 -4.31 0.30 -0.52
C ALA A 37 -2.87 0.61 -0.97
N ALA A 38 -1.98 0.99 -0.04
CA ALA A 38 -0.56 1.19 -0.37
C ALA A 38 0.09 -0.08 -0.92
N ALA A 39 -0.11 -1.21 -0.24
CA ALA A 39 0.43 -2.51 -0.64
C ALA A 39 -0.07 -2.93 -2.03
N LEU A 40 -1.37 -2.77 -2.28
CA LEU A 40 -1.98 -3.00 -3.59
C LEU A 40 -1.36 -2.09 -4.67
N TYR A 41 -1.21 -0.79 -4.38
CA TYR A 41 -0.60 0.16 -5.32
C TYR A 41 0.84 -0.21 -5.65
N ALA A 42 1.65 -0.63 -4.68
CA ALA A 42 3.01 -1.07 -4.93
C ALA A 42 3.03 -2.25 -5.91
N SER A 43 2.19 -3.27 -5.69
CA SER A 43 2.11 -4.44 -6.58
C SER A 43 1.68 -4.06 -8.01
N ALA A 44 0.66 -3.20 -8.12
CA ALA A 44 0.11 -2.75 -9.41
C ALA A 44 1.07 -1.84 -10.17
N LEU A 45 1.78 -0.94 -9.49
CA LEU A 45 2.73 -0.02 -10.11
C LEU A 45 3.97 -0.75 -10.64
N LEU A 46 4.45 -1.79 -9.94
CA LEU A 46 5.51 -2.66 -10.47
C LEU A 46 5.07 -3.33 -11.76
N GLU A 47 3.84 -3.83 -11.81
CA GLU A 47 3.29 -4.44 -13.01
C GLU A 47 3.07 -3.44 -14.15
N LEU A 48 2.52 -2.27 -13.84
CA LEU A 48 2.32 -1.21 -14.83
C LEU A 48 3.64 -0.71 -15.42
N SER A 49 4.73 -0.71 -14.65
CA SER A 49 6.07 -0.37 -15.14
C SER A 49 6.54 -1.29 -16.29
N GLN A 50 6.00 -2.51 -16.39
CA GLN A 50 6.33 -3.47 -17.44
C GLN A 50 5.50 -3.24 -18.72
N TYR A 51 4.37 -2.55 -18.62
CA TYR A 51 3.50 -2.23 -19.76
C TYR A 51 3.79 -0.85 -20.37
N THR A 52 4.56 -0.01 -19.67
CA THR A 52 4.95 1.33 -20.16
C THR A 52 6.43 1.40 -20.51
N LYS A 53 6.88 2.57 -21.02
CA LYS A 53 8.25 2.75 -21.51
C LYS A 53 8.85 4.07 -21.02
N GLY A 54 10.17 4.18 -21.08
CA GLY A 54 10.89 5.43 -20.82
C GLY A 54 10.64 5.97 -19.40
N SER A 55 10.43 7.28 -19.29
CA SER A 55 10.25 7.97 -18.01
C SER A 55 9.02 7.53 -17.23
N GLU A 56 7.98 7.07 -17.92
CA GLU A 56 6.75 6.61 -17.27
C GLU A 56 6.96 5.28 -16.52
N ALA A 57 7.63 4.32 -17.16
CA ALA A 57 8.01 3.05 -16.53
C ALA A 57 8.87 3.28 -15.28
N VAL A 58 9.89 4.14 -15.40
CA VAL A 58 10.77 4.52 -14.29
C VAL A 58 9.97 5.17 -13.16
N ASN A 59 9.02 6.05 -13.49
CA ASN A 59 8.18 6.72 -12.50
C ASN A 59 7.28 5.74 -11.72
N TYR A 60 6.66 4.76 -12.38
CA TYR A 60 5.86 3.75 -11.69
C TYR A 60 6.71 2.85 -10.79
N PHE A 61 7.85 2.38 -11.30
CA PHE A 61 8.80 1.59 -10.52
C PHE A 61 9.27 2.34 -9.27
N ASN A 62 9.71 3.60 -9.42
CA ASN A 62 10.21 4.40 -8.31
C ASN A 62 9.14 4.68 -7.25
N LYS A 63 7.88 4.91 -7.66
CA LYS A 63 6.77 5.07 -6.71
C LYS A 63 6.48 3.80 -5.93
N ALA A 64 6.48 2.64 -6.60
CA ALA A 64 6.34 1.36 -5.92
C ALA A 64 7.46 1.13 -4.91
N GLU A 65 8.71 1.44 -5.29
CA GLU A 65 9.86 1.34 -4.40
C GLU A 65 9.72 2.24 -3.16
N ILE A 66 9.26 3.49 -3.32
CA ILE A 66 9.02 4.41 -2.20
C ILE A 66 7.98 3.83 -1.24
N ILE A 67 6.86 3.31 -1.77
CA ILE A 67 5.82 2.67 -0.96
C ILE A 67 6.42 1.49 -0.18
N LEU A 68 7.10 0.57 -0.86
CA LEU A 68 7.71 -0.60 -0.22
C LEU A 68 8.70 -0.20 0.88
N LYS A 69 9.59 0.76 0.62
CA LYS A 69 10.53 1.28 1.63
C LYS A 69 9.84 1.86 2.86
N ASN A 70 8.67 2.48 2.70
CA ASN A 70 7.89 2.99 3.82
C ASN A 70 7.14 1.88 4.55
N LEU A 71 6.53 0.94 3.83
CA LEU A 71 5.88 -0.23 4.42
C LEU A 71 6.85 -1.15 5.17
N SER A 72 8.13 -1.21 4.77
CA SER A 72 9.19 -2.01 5.42
C SER A 72 9.81 -1.38 6.67
N LYS A 73 9.19 -0.36 7.28
CA LYS A 73 9.68 0.25 8.52
C LYS A 73 8.54 0.80 9.37
N ALA A 74 8.85 1.17 10.61
CA ALA A 74 7.92 1.91 11.45
C ALA A 74 7.47 3.21 10.74
N PRO A 75 6.19 3.60 10.87
CA PRO A 75 5.18 2.99 11.74
C PRO A 75 4.42 1.81 11.11
N TYR A 76 4.64 1.45 9.85
CA TYR A 76 3.78 0.49 9.14
C TYR A 76 4.17 -0.98 9.32
N LEU A 77 5.47 -1.28 9.42
CA LEU A 77 5.96 -2.62 9.71
C LEU A 77 5.78 -2.94 11.19
N ALA A 78 5.09 -4.03 11.50
CA ALA A 78 4.96 -4.51 12.86
C ALA A 78 6.33 -4.98 13.41
N PRO A 79 6.61 -4.77 14.71
CA PRO A 79 7.77 -5.39 15.35
C PRO A 79 7.68 -6.92 15.27
N TYR A 80 8.82 -7.58 15.10
CA TYR A 80 8.88 -9.04 14.99
C TYR A 80 8.24 -9.73 16.20
N GLY A 81 7.39 -10.72 15.93
CA GLY A 81 6.67 -11.49 16.95
C GLY A 81 5.48 -10.76 17.61
N GLN A 82 5.11 -9.57 17.12
CA GLN A 82 3.96 -8.80 17.62
C GLN A 82 2.79 -8.84 16.63
N ASN A 83 1.80 -7.96 16.85
CA ASN A 83 0.66 -7.71 15.96
C ASN A 83 -0.08 -8.99 15.52
N GLY A 84 -0.20 -9.98 16.41
CA GLY A 84 -0.91 -11.25 16.12
C GLY A 84 -0.31 -12.09 14.98
N GLY A 85 0.93 -11.82 14.57
CA GLY A 85 1.59 -12.48 13.44
C GLY A 85 1.41 -11.78 12.09
N TYR A 86 0.66 -10.67 12.04
CA TYR A 86 0.57 -9.82 10.85
C TYR A 86 1.87 -9.05 10.62
N ILE A 87 2.22 -8.84 9.35
CA ILE A 87 3.43 -8.14 8.93
C ILE A 87 3.23 -6.63 9.02
N LEU A 88 2.09 -6.13 8.52
CA LEU A 88 1.76 -4.71 8.47
C LEU A 88 0.65 -4.33 9.45
N GLN A 89 0.63 -3.06 9.84
CA GLN A 89 -0.39 -2.43 10.68
C GLN A 89 -0.89 -1.13 10.03
N HIS A 90 -1.96 -0.54 10.56
CA HIS A 90 -2.58 0.71 10.10
C HIS A 90 -3.32 0.64 8.74
N SER A 91 -4.13 -0.40 8.54
CA SER A 91 -5.08 -0.47 7.43
C SER A 91 -6.48 -0.04 7.87
N VAL A 92 -7.32 0.37 6.91
CA VAL A 92 -8.73 0.73 7.15
C VAL A 92 -9.61 0.01 6.15
N GLY A 93 -10.47 -0.90 6.62
CA GLY A 93 -11.40 -1.66 5.79
C GLY A 93 -12.66 -0.87 5.44
N ALA A 94 -13.44 -0.48 6.45
CA ALA A 94 -14.72 0.23 6.22
C ALA A 94 -15.06 1.22 7.33
N LEU A 95 -14.41 2.39 7.33
CA LEU A 95 -14.69 3.47 8.30
C LEU A 95 -16.18 3.88 8.33
N PRO A 96 -16.90 4.05 7.19
CA PRO A 96 -18.33 4.39 7.22
C PRO A 96 -19.20 3.35 7.93
N LEU A 97 -18.77 2.08 7.96
CA LEU A 97 -19.45 0.96 8.60
C LEU A 97 -18.95 0.66 10.02
N ASN A 98 -18.03 1.49 10.55
CA ASN A 98 -17.38 1.27 11.84
C ASN A 98 -16.73 -0.12 11.97
N SER A 99 -16.06 -0.58 10.90
CA SER A 99 -15.45 -1.91 10.82
C SER A 99 -14.01 -1.80 10.34
N GLU A 100 -13.13 -2.58 10.97
CA GLU A 100 -11.71 -2.71 10.59
C GLU A 100 -11.00 -1.35 10.48
N ILE A 101 -10.99 -0.59 11.58
CA ILE A 101 -10.42 0.77 11.62
C ILE A 101 -9.07 0.72 12.33
N ASP A 102 -8.01 1.11 11.62
CA ASP A 102 -6.63 1.16 12.13
C ASP A 102 -6.15 -0.19 12.68
N VAL A 103 -6.30 -1.24 11.88
CA VAL A 103 -5.98 -2.63 12.23
C VAL A 103 -5.12 -3.29 11.17
N PRO A 104 -4.41 -4.39 11.48
CA PRO A 104 -3.84 -5.25 10.45
C PRO A 104 -4.93 -5.93 9.61
N LEU A 105 -4.62 -6.17 8.33
CA LEU A 105 -5.54 -6.84 7.39
C LEU A 105 -4.77 -7.85 6.53
N THR A 106 -5.31 -9.06 6.40
CA THR A 106 -4.64 -10.18 5.71
C THR A 106 -4.31 -9.86 4.25
N TYR A 107 -5.17 -9.11 3.57
CA TYR A 107 -4.95 -8.70 2.19
C TYR A 107 -3.86 -7.62 2.06
N ALA A 108 -3.61 -6.81 3.10
CA ALA A 108 -2.47 -5.89 3.12
C ALA A 108 -1.15 -6.68 3.10
N ASP A 109 -1.04 -7.69 3.96
CA ASP A 109 0.14 -8.56 4.01
C ASP A 109 0.32 -9.35 2.71
N TYR A 110 -0.76 -9.87 2.13
CA TYR A 110 -0.72 -10.57 0.84
C TYR A 110 -0.12 -9.68 -0.26
N TYR A 111 -0.68 -8.49 -0.50
CA TYR A 111 -0.19 -7.60 -1.55
C TYR A 111 1.20 -7.06 -1.26
N TYR A 112 1.56 -6.88 0.01
CA TYR A 112 2.91 -6.47 0.39
C TYR A 112 3.94 -7.54 0.03
N VAL A 113 3.71 -8.79 0.41
CA VAL A 113 4.61 -9.90 0.06
C VAL A 113 4.65 -10.11 -1.46
N GLU A 114 3.50 -10.03 -2.14
CA GLU A 114 3.46 -10.08 -3.60
C GLU A 114 4.34 -8.99 -4.22
N ALA A 115 4.19 -7.74 -3.78
CA ALA A 115 4.96 -6.61 -4.27
C ALA A 115 6.47 -6.77 -3.98
N LEU A 116 6.86 -7.27 -2.80
CA LEU A 116 8.26 -7.57 -2.48
C LEU A 116 8.85 -8.63 -3.42
N VAL A 117 8.11 -9.71 -3.69
CA VAL A 117 8.55 -10.77 -4.61
C VAL A 117 8.66 -10.25 -6.03
N ARG A 118 7.68 -9.46 -6.50
CA ARG A 118 7.72 -8.80 -7.82
C ARG A 118 8.93 -7.88 -7.93
N TYR A 119 9.16 -7.03 -6.93
CA TYR A 119 10.27 -6.09 -6.88
C TYR A 119 11.62 -6.81 -6.89
N GLN A 120 11.79 -7.85 -6.07
CA GLN A 120 13.01 -8.67 -6.06
C GLN A 120 13.31 -9.30 -7.42
N ARG A 121 12.30 -9.85 -8.10
CA ARG A 121 12.45 -10.45 -9.43
C ARG A 121 12.88 -9.42 -10.47
N LEU A 122 12.23 -8.26 -10.50
CA LEU A 122 12.57 -7.18 -11.41
C LEU A 122 14.01 -6.69 -11.20
N LEU A 123 14.45 -6.54 -9.94
CA LEU A 123 15.85 -6.20 -9.62
C LEU A 123 16.84 -7.27 -10.07
N SER A 124 16.41 -8.54 -10.08
CA SER A 124 17.24 -9.68 -10.49
C SER A 124 17.19 -9.96 -12.00
N GLY A 125 16.45 -9.15 -12.78
CA GLY A 125 16.24 -9.38 -14.20
C GLY A 125 15.38 -10.61 -14.53
N GLU A 126 14.64 -11.14 -13.55
CA GLU A 126 13.72 -12.27 -13.74
C GLU A 126 12.34 -11.81 -14.21
N PRO A 127 11.59 -12.66 -14.95
CA PRO A 127 10.17 -12.41 -15.19
C PRO A 127 9.41 -12.20 -13.88
N MET A 128 8.70 -11.08 -13.79
CA MET A 128 7.93 -10.72 -12.59
C MET A 128 6.87 -11.78 -12.26
N ILE A 129 6.11 -12.22 -13.27
CA ILE A 129 5.16 -13.33 -13.16
C ILE A 129 5.82 -14.57 -13.78
N LYS A 130 5.97 -15.62 -12.99
CA LYS A 130 6.40 -16.93 -13.46
C LYS A 130 5.14 -17.73 -13.75
N GLU A 131 4.79 -17.87 -15.02
CA GLU A 131 3.73 -18.79 -15.42
C GLU A 131 4.13 -20.21 -15.01
N ILE A 132 3.19 -20.94 -14.39
CA ILE A 132 3.40 -22.37 -14.17
C ILE A 132 3.35 -23.00 -15.56
N ALA A 133 4.43 -23.66 -15.97
CA ALA A 133 4.47 -24.40 -17.22
C ALA A 133 3.23 -25.31 -17.31
N LYS A 134 2.45 -25.16 -18.38
CA LYS A 134 1.30 -26.01 -18.67
C LYS A 134 1.73 -27.44 -18.96
#